data_AF-Q5C7D5-F1
#
_entry.id   AF-Q5C7D5-F1
#
_cell.length_a   1.000
_cell.length_b   1.000
_cell.length_c   1.000
_cell.angle_alpha   90.00
_cell.angle_beta   90.00
_cell.angle_gamma   90.00
#
_symmetry.space_group_name_H-M   'P 1'
#
loop_
_entity.id
_entity.type
_entity.pdbx_description
1 polymer ?
#
loop_
_entity_poly.entity_id
_entity_poly.type
_entity_poly.pdbx_seq_one_letter_code
_entity_poly.pdbx_strand_id
1 'polypeptide(L)'
;FGDLPVELLQCIFMLLSPCSDLLTVLNVCKRWREVGQGVFKLRESLSLSAFKMQSPLQWVSPQLSTCTERTKYIAPSKRFGATIMLKDQLLYVFGGATKELTAFNDLWTYDLCSLSWKRVIGKGELPTPRAHAKGGFIDNLLYLYGGCQSFHRAGSEHTGRMDWLTELNSLDLLTMHWARVPLYGVNRSGPVSPPAIAGQSGCFLPKGGVGEPSVLVLFGGMCQSLGFCVNYLFIVSPESGCWISLSDTIDDFQNDWPSGRCGHSTCALDSNRMLLLFGNLESPLATDHSGRRHQRVPVSHNSNYGSELTTSPPKYHGRPAGDVWILTRCSPNSGQG
;
A
#
# COMPACT_ATOMS: atom_id res chain seq x y z
N PHE A 1 2.88 -25.46 32.40
CA PHE A 1 2.54 -24.02 32.52
C PHE A 1 1.93 -23.63 33.87
N GLY A 2 1.42 -24.57 34.68
CA GLY A 2 0.81 -24.28 35.99
C GLY A 2 1.76 -23.68 37.04
N ASP A 3 3.08 -23.84 36.87
CA ASP A 3 4.09 -23.37 37.84
C ASP A 3 5.01 -22.28 37.28
N LEU A 4 4.78 -21.82 36.04
CA LEU A 4 5.64 -20.80 35.44
C LEU A 4 5.45 -19.47 36.17
N PRO A 5 6.50 -18.74 36.59
CA PRO A 5 6.38 -17.41 37.19
C PRO A 5 5.52 -16.47 36.34
N VAL A 6 4.79 -15.57 37.01
CA VAL A 6 3.87 -14.63 36.35
C VAL A 6 4.62 -13.74 35.36
N GLU A 7 5.83 -13.33 35.71
CA GLU A 7 6.71 -12.46 34.94
C GLU A 7 7.11 -13.12 33.62
N LEU A 8 7.46 -14.41 33.65
CA LEU A 8 7.78 -15.16 32.43
C LEU A 8 6.54 -15.37 31.56
N LEU A 9 5.38 -15.63 32.18
CA LEU A 9 4.12 -15.75 31.44
C LEU A 9 3.71 -14.42 30.79
N GLN A 10 3.94 -13.29 31.47
CA GLN A 10 3.78 -11.94 30.90
C GLN A 10 4.73 -11.70 29.73
N CYS A 11 6.02 -12.05 29.85
CA CYS A 11 6.98 -11.94 28.75
C CYS A 11 6.54 -12.74 27.52
N ILE A 12 6.06 -13.97 27.71
CA ILE A 12 5.54 -14.81 26.62
C ILE A 12 4.31 -14.15 25.99
N PHE A 13 3.35 -13.69 26.79
CA PHE A 13 2.14 -13.04 26.28
C PHE A 13 2.40 -11.66 25.64
N MET A 14 3.48 -10.99 26.01
CA MET A 14 3.96 -9.77 25.35
C MET A 14 4.47 -10.02 23.92
N LEU A 15 4.76 -11.27 23.55
CA LEU A 15 5.13 -11.65 22.18
C LEU A 15 3.91 -12.02 21.31
N LEU A 16 2.75 -12.22 21.93
CA LEU A 16 1.53 -12.61 21.24
C LEU A 16 0.87 -11.44 20.53
N SER A 17 0.15 -11.72 19.44
CA SER A 17 -0.68 -10.71 18.77
C SER A 17 -1.77 -10.20 19.74
N PRO A 18 -1.90 -8.87 19.95
CA PRO A 18 -2.90 -8.32 20.85
C PRO A 18 -4.33 -8.43 20.30
N CYS A 19 -4.47 -8.60 18.98
CA CYS A 19 -5.77 -8.62 18.29
C CYS A 19 -6.33 -10.03 18.07
N SER A 20 -5.51 -11.07 18.21
CA SER A 20 -5.93 -12.47 18.00
C SER A 20 -5.54 -13.33 19.20
N ASP A 21 -4.25 -13.59 19.35
CA ASP A 21 -3.74 -14.66 20.20
C ASP A 21 -3.92 -14.33 21.68
N LEU A 22 -3.77 -13.06 22.05
CA LEU A 22 -3.97 -12.60 23.42
C LEU A 22 -5.44 -12.70 23.85
N LEU A 23 -6.40 -12.55 22.92
CA LEU A 23 -7.81 -12.77 23.22
C LEU A 23 -8.10 -14.25 23.48
N THR A 24 -7.46 -15.15 22.72
CA THR A 24 -7.55 -16.60 22.96
C THR A 24 -6.98 -16.97 24.33
N VAL A 25 -5.86 -16.37 24.74
CA VAL A 25 -5.24 -16.56 26.06
C VAL A 25 -6.22 -16.24 27.21
N LEU A 26 -7.08 -15.23 27.06
CA LEU A 26 -8.07 -14.87 28.08
C LEU A 26 -9.11 -15.97 28.36
N ASN A 27 -9.25 -16.93 27.45
CA ASN A 27 -10.24 -18.00 27.52
C ASN A 27 -9.68 -19.34 28.05
N VAL A 28 -8.36 -19.45 28.25
CA VAL A 28 -7.72 -20.72 28.63
C VAL A 28 -8.01 -21.11 30.08
N CYS A 29 -7.68 -20.25 31.04
CA CYS A 29 -7.99 -20.46 32.45
C CYS A 29 -7.96 -19.14 33.23
N LYS A 30 -8.43 -19.14 34.48
CA LYS A 30 -8.46 -17.95 35.34
C LYS A 30 -7.08 -17.25 35.44
N ARG A 31 -6.02 -18.03 35.64
CA ARG A 31 -4.66 -17.50 35.75
C ARG A 31 -4.19 -16.83 34.46
N TRP A 32 -4.42 -17.46 33.31
CA TRP A 32 -4.03 -16.90 32.01
C TRP A 32 -4.82 -15.64 31.69
N ARG A 33 -6.09 -15.59 32.07
CA ARG A 33 -6.92 -14.39 31.96
C ARG A 33 -6.37 -13.24 32.78
N GLU A 34 -6.03 -13.47 34.05
CA GLU A 34 -5.46 -12.45 34.94
C GLU A 34 -4.13 -11.91 34.39
N VAL A 35 -3.24 -12.81 33.95
CA VAL A 35 -1.95 -12.42 33.36
C VAL A 35 -2.15 -11.69 32.03
N GLY A 36 -3.03 -12.17 31.16
CA GLY A 36 -3.35 -11.55 29.87
C GLY A 36 -3.93 -10.14 30.03
N GLN A 37 -4.83 -9.94 31.01
CA GLN A 37 -5.33 -8.60 31.36
C GLN A 37 -4.22 -7.67 31.87
N GLY A 38 -3.26 -8.20 32.65
CA GLY A 38 -2.07 -7.47 33.07
C GLY A 38 -1.21 -7.02 31.88
N VAL A 39 -1.05 -7.88 30.87
CA VAL A 39 -0.33 -7.57 29.64
C VAL A 39 -1.01 -6.48 28.81
N PHE A 40 -2.35 -6.46 28.74
CA PHE A 40 -3.07 -5.34 28.10
C PHE A 40 -2.76 -4.00 28.76
N LYS A 41 -2.83 -3.93 30.09
CA LYS A 41 -2.51 -2.71 30.86
C LYS A 41 -1.03 -2.31 30.72
N LEU A 42 -0.13 -3.29 30.69
CA LEU A 42 1.30 -3.03 30.50
C LEU A 42 1.57 -2.44 29.11
N ARG A 43 0.97 -2.99 28.05
CA ARG A 43 1.09 -2.46 26.69
C ARG A 43 0.52 -1.04 26.58
N GLU A 44 -0.63 -0.79 27.19
CA GLU A 44 -1.24 0.54 27.24
C GLU A 44 -0.32 1.53 27.96
N SER A 45 0.19 1.16 29.14
CA SER A 45 1.14 1.96 29.91
C SER A 45 2.44 2.23 29.14
N LEU A 46 3.00 1.23 28.46
CA LEU A 46 4.19 1.38 27.62
C LEU A 46 3.92 2.32 26.45
N SER A 47 2.76 2.20 25.80
CA SER A 47 2.36 3.07 24.68
C SER A 47 2.19 4.52 25.14
N LEU A 48 1.50 4.73 26.28
CA LEU A 48 1.37 6.03 26.92
C LEU A 48 2.71 6.59 27.38
N SER A 49 3.61 5.74 27.91
CA SER A 49 4.95 6.16 28.31
C SER A 49 5.80 6.56 27.11
N ALA A 50 5.70 5.86 25.98
CA ALA A 50 6.35 6.24 24.73
C ALA A 50 5.80 7.58 24.21
N PHE A 51 4.49 7.82 24.35
CA PHE A 51 3.86 9.12 24.04
C PHE A 51 4.29 10.24 25.02
N LYS A 52 4.49 9.92 26.31
CA LYS A 52 4.86 10.87 27.37
C LYS A 52 6.36 11.10 27.50
N MET A 53 7.21 10.19 27.01
CA MET A 53 8.66 10.36 26.88
C MET A 53 8.93 11.35 25.76
N GLN A 54 8.72 12.63 26.10
CA GLN A 54 8.95 13.79 25.29
C GLN A 54 10.47 13.97 25.08
N SER A 55 11.04 13.26 24.11
CA SER A 55 11.65 14.04 23.04
C SER A 55 10.49 14.38 22.11
N PRO A 56 10.06 15.66 21.99
CA PRO A 56 9.03 16.00 21.02
C PRO A 56 9.49 15.46 19.65
N LEU A 57 8.55 15.01 18.81
CA LEU A 57 8.87 14.70 17.42
C LEU A 57 9.55 15.94 16.82
N GLN A 58 10.86 15.84 16.62
CA GLN A 58 11.69 16.92 16.15
C GLN A 58 12.02 16.66 14.69
N TRP A 59 11.88 17.69 13.87
CA TRP A 59 12.46 17.69 12.54
C TRP A 59 13.98 17.64 12.67
N VAL A 60 14.56 16.48 12.42
CA VAL A 60 16.00 16.33 12.33
C VAL A 60 16.40 16.49 10.88
N SER A 61 17.19 17.52 10.59
CA SER A 61 17.92 17.62 9.33
C SER A 61 19.29 17.00 9.54
N PRO A 62 19.59 15.82 8.96
CA PRO A 62 20.96 15.31 8.92
C PRO A 62 21.83 16.38 8.25
N GLN A 63 22.78 16.96 8.98
CA GLN A 63 23.73 17.84 8.32
C GLN A 63 24.56 16.97 7.38
N LEU A 64 24.27 17.03 6.07
CA LEU A 64 25.21 16.54 5.07
C LEU A 64 26.49 17.33 5.30
N SER A 65 27.56 16.65 5.71
CA SER A 65 28.88 17.23 5.82
C SER A 65 29.14 18.04 4.55
N THR A 66 29.24 19.36 4.70
CA THR A 66 29.59 20.28 3.63
C THR A 66 30.98 19.89 3.12
N CYS A 67 31.04 19.15 2.03
CA CYS A 67 32.29 18.87 1.35
C CYS A 67 32.33 19.65 0.04
N THR A 68 33.14 20.70 0.09
CA THR A 68 33.76 21.38 -1.03
C THR A 68 34.40 20.39 -2.00
N GLU A 69 34.12 20.60 -3.29
CA GLU A 69 34.82 20.09 -4.47
C GLU A 69 34.55 18.65 -4.98
N ARG A 70 33.94 18.62 -6.17
CA ARG A 70 34.21 17.69 -7.30
C ARG A 70 33.82 16.19 -7.24
N THR A 71 32.85 15.75 -6.44
CA THR A 71 32.15 14.47 -6.71
C THR A 71 30.69 14.71 -7.12
N LYS A 72 30.39 14.51 -8.41
CA LYS A 72 29.16 14.99 -9.08
C LYS A 72 27.85 14.33 -8.61
N TYR A 73 27.87 13.26 -7.79
CA TYR A 73 26.65 12.60 -7.31
C TYR A 73 26.83 11.97 -5.92
N ILE A 74 26.63 12.77 -4.86
CA ILE A 74 26.63 12.28 -3.46
C ILE A 74 25.23 11.81 -3.04
N ALA A 75 24.16 12.16 -3.77
CA ALA A 75 22.77 11.85 -3.43
C ALA A 75 21.91 11.74 -4.71
N PRO A 76 20.72 11.11 -4.66
CA PRO A 76 19.78 11.11 -5.78
C PRO A 76 19.37 12.54 -6.17
N SER A 77 19.16 12.76 -7.47
CA SER A 77 18.60 14.01 -8.00
C SER A 77 17.19 14.28 -7.47
N LYS A 78 16.75 15.55 -7.52
CA LYS A 78 15.37 15.94 -7.24
C LYS A 78 14.41 15.12 -8.13
N ARG A 79 13.43 14.49 -7.49
CA ARG A 79 12.50 13.57 -8.14
C ARG A 79 11.18 13.54 -7.37
N PHE A 80 10.08 13.30 -8.08
CA PHE A 80 8.81 12.95 -7.46
C PHE A 80 8.40 11.53 -7.86
N GLY A 81 7.49 10.93 -7.10
CA GLY A 81 6.99 9.58 -7.39
C GLY A 81 8.04 8.47 -7.27
N ALA A 82 9.16 8.70 -6.58
CA ALA A 82 10.14 7.65 -6.31
C ALA A 82 9.55 6.61 -5.34
N THR A 83 9.89 5.34 -5.55
CA THR A 83 9.47 4.25 -4.66
C THR A 83 10.49 4.13 -3.53
N ILE A 84 10.02 4.29 -2.29
CA ILE A 84 10.85 4.19 -1.09
C ILE A 84 10.50 2.90 -0.36
N MET A 85 11.51 2.11 0.00
CA MET A 85 11.37 0.83 0.69
C MET A 85 12.39 0.76 1.83
N LEU A 86 11.97 0.35 3.02
CA LEU A 86 12.86 0.15 4.16
C LEU A 86 13.22 -1.34 4.26
N LYS A 87 14.50 -1.65 4.38
CA LYS A 87 14.99 -2.98 4.79
C LYS A 87 16.15 -2.81 5.75
N ASP A 88 16.06 -3.46 6.90
CA ASP A 88 17.04 -3.34 7.97
C ASP A 88 17.23 -1.85 8.38
N GLN A 89 18.43 -1.30 8.21
CA GLN A 89 18.76 0.11 8.49
C GLN A 89 18.97 0.95 7.21
N LEU A 90 18.56 0.42 6.05
CA LEU A 90 18.75 1.03 4.74
C LEU A 90 17.40 1.42 4.12
N LEU A 91 17.28 2.70 3.75
CA LEU A 91 16.21 3.17 2.88
C LEU A 91 16.61 3.02 1.43
N TYR A 92 15.93 2.15 0.70
CA TYR A 92 16.07 1.98 -0.74
C TYR A 92 15.15 2.95 -1.46
N VAL A 93 15.69 3.68 -2.44
CA VAL A 93 14.96 4.63 -3.28
C VAL A 93 15.16 4.26 -4.73
N PHE A 94 14.07 3.88 -5.40
CA PHE A 94 14.09 3.50 -6.80
C PHE A 94 13.32 4.50 -7.67
N GLY A 95 13.91 4.86 -8.80
CA GLY A 95 13.24 5.58 -9.88
C GLY A 95 12.70 6.95 -9.47
N GLY A 96 11.46 7.24 -9.87
CA GLY A 96 10.86 8.58 -9.82
C GLY A 96 11.06 9.35 -11.11
N ALA A 97 10.62 10.60 -11.16
CA ALA A 97 10.76 11.46 -12.34
C ALA A 97 11.14 12.90 -12.00
N THR A 98 11.77 13.59 -12.94
CA THR A 98 11.97 15.06 -12.87
C THR A 98 10.66 15.79 -13.07
N LYS A 99 10.62 17.10 -12.81
CA LYS A 99 9.47 17.97 -13.10
C LYS A 99 9.04 17.90 -14.57
N GLU A 100 10.00 17.69 -15.48
CA GLU A 100 9.81 17.49 -16.92
C GLU A 100 9.41 16.05 -17.27
N LEU A 101 8.94 15.28 -16.28
CA LEU A 101 8.41 13.92 -16.41
C LEU A 101 9.42 12.90 -16.95
N THR A 102 10.71 13.23 -16.92
CA THR A 102 11.77 12.29 -17.29
C THR A 102 11.97 11.29 -16.15
N ALA A 103 11.61 10.03 -16.40
CA ALA A 103 11.68 8.98 -15.41
C ALA A 103 13.12 8.42 -15.23
N PHE A 104 13.40 7.90 -14.04
CA PHE A 104 14.66 7.25 -13.68
C PHE A 104 14.46 5.75 -13.44
N ASN A 105 15.53 4.97 -13.61
CA ASN A 105 15.62 3.55 -13.22
C ASN A 105 16.82 3.28 -12.29
N ASP A 106 17.33 4.31 -11.62
CA ASP A 106 18.42 4.18 -10.66
C ASP A 106 17.91 3.68 -9.29
N LEU A 107 18.77 2.95 -8.59
CA LEU A 107 18.55 2.52 -7.22
C LEU A 107 19.58 3.20 -6.31
N TRP A 108 19.09 3.74 -5.21
CA TRP A 108 19.90 4.37 -4.17
C TRP A 108 19.58 3.74 -2.82
N THR A 109 20.57 3.73 -1.93
CA THR A 109 20.39 3.42 -0.51
C THR A 109 20.79 4.61 0.32
N TYR A 110 20.01 4.91 1.35
CA TYR A 110 20.38 5.81 2.42
C TYR A 110 20.54 5.01 3.72
N ASP A 111 21.74 5.05 4.28
CA ASP A 111 22.06 4.42 5.55
C ASP A 111 21.60 5.31 6.70
N LEU A 112 20.66 4.81 7.50
CA LEU A 112 20.07 5.54 8.62
C LEU A 112 21.03 5.69 9.81
N CYS A 113 22.10 4.90 9.87
CA CYS A 113 23.13 5.01 10.90
C CYS A 113 24.22 6.01 10.50
N SER A 114 24.76 5.90 9.28
CA SER A 114 25.80 6.81 8.80
C SER A 114 25.27 8.09 8.17
N LEU A 115 23.95 8.19 7.94
CA LEU A 115 23.27 9.31 7.31
C LEU A 115 23.85 9.64 5.92
N SER A 116 24.22 8.58 5.18
CA SER A 116 24.92 8.70 3.91
C SER A 116 24.19 7.98 2.79
N TRP A 117 24.30 8.55 1.58
CA TRP A 117 23.73 7.99 0.37
C TRP A 117 24.77 7.17 -0.38
N LYS A 118 24.31 6.09 -1.00
CA LYS A 118 25.11 5.26 -1.91
C LYS A 118 24.27 4.87 -3.11
N ARG A 119 24.83 5.01 -4.31
CA ARG A 119 24.22 4.47 -5.51
C ARG A 119 24.43 2.95 -5.55
N VAL A 120 23.35 2.22 -5.79
CA VAL A 120 23.37 0.77 -5.93
C VAL A 120 23.37 0.42 -7.42
N ILE A 121 24.35 -0.38 -7.83
CA ILE A 121 24.49 -0.83 -9.22
C ILE A 121 24.05 -2.29 -9.30
N GLY A 122 22.96 -2.53 -10.00
CA GLY A 122 22.50 -3.88 -10.36
C GLY A 122 22.90 -4.25 -11.78
N LYS A 123 22.90 -5.55 -12.08
CA LYS A 123 23.11 -6.14 -13.41
C LYS A 123 21.89 -6.97 -13.83
N GLY A 124 21.81 -7.41 -15.08
CA GLY A 124 20.69 -8.23 -15.57
C GLY A 124 19.61 -7.41 -16.28
N GLU A 125 18.36 -7.84 -16.17
CA GLU A 125 17.22 -7.21 -16.82
C GLU A 125 16.71 -6.03 -15.98
N LEU A 126 17.38 -4.88 -16.14
CA LEU A 126 17.05 -3.65 -15.41
C LEU A 126 15.59 -3.23 -15.67
N PRO A 127 14.85 -2.78 -14.63
CA PRO A 127 13.53 -2.25 -14.83
C PRO A 127 13.56 -1.01 -15.73
N THR A 128 12.49 -0.84 -16.51
CA THR A 128 12.22 0.38 -17.28
C THR A 128 12.19 1.59 -16.35
N PRO A 129 12.70 2.77 -16.77
CA PRO A 129 12.52 4.01 -16.02
C PRO A 129 11.05 4.23 -15.63
N ARG A 130 10.80 4.58 -14.37
CA ARG A 130 9.43 4.66 -13.85
C ARG A 130 9.29 5.53 -12.61
N ALA A 131 8.13 6.17 -12.50
CA ALA A 131 7.62 6.79 -11.28
C ALA A 131 6.38 6.04 -10.78
N HIS A 132 6.01 6.24 -9.53
CA HIS A 132 4.81 5.71 -8.88
C HIS A 132 4.70 4.17 -8.90
N ALA A 133 5.84 3.48 -8.94
CA ALA A 133 5.91 2.02 -8.81
C ALA A 133 5.65 1.58 -7.36
N LYS A 134 5.25 0.31 -7.21
CA LYS A 134 4.92 -0.29 -5.93
C LYS A 134 6.07 -1.21 -5.58
N GLY A 135 6.68 -0.99 -4.41
CA GLY A 135 7.90 -1.69 -4.02
C GLY A 135 7.78 -2.32 -2.65
N GLY A 136 8.47 -3.43 -2.45
CA GLY A 136 8.55 -4.13 -1.18
C GLY A 136 9.63 -5.20 -1.19
N PHE A 137 9.93 -5.73 -0.01
CA PHE A 137 10.87 -6.82 0.16
C PHE A 137 10.14 -8.10 0.55
N ILE A 138 10.59 -9.22 -0.02
CA ILE A 138 10.31 -10.56 0.47
C ILE A 138 11.67 -11.23 0.64
N ASP A 139 12.02 -11.50 1.89
CA ASP A 139 13.35 -11.98 2.27
C ASP A 139 14.47 -11.08 1.70
N ASN A 140 15.34 -11.63 0.87
CA ASN A 140 16.45 -10.91 0.21
C ASN A 140 16.11 -10.39 -1.19
N LEU A 141 14.86 -10.52 -1.63
CA LEU A 141 14.40 -10.06 -2.93
C LEU A 141 13.62 -8.75 -2.78
N LEU A 142 14.05 -7.74 -3.52
CA LEU A 142 13.30 -6.50 -3.73
C LEU A 142 12.38 -6.71 -4.93
N TYR A 143 11.09 -6.42 -4.78
CA TYR A 143 10.14 -6.46 -5.88
C TYR A 143 9.67 -5.05 -6.24
N LEU A 144 9.50 -4.79 -7.54
CA LEU A 144 8.95 -3.56 -8.10
C LEU A 144 7.86 -3.89 -9.11
N TYR A 145 6.67 -3.38 -8.87
CA TYR A 145 5.52 -3.55 -9.74
C TYR A 145 5.03 -2.24 -10.34
N GLY A 146 4.79 -2.28 -11.65
CA GLY A 146 4.10 -1.24 -12.40
C GLY A 146 4.75 0.13 -12.31
N GLY A 147 3.91 1.18 -12.27
CA GLY A 147 4.33 2.58 -12.32
C GLY A 147 4.02 3.21 -13.68
N CYS A 148 4.65 4.34 -13.98
CA CYS A 148 4.51 5.01 -15.27
C CYS A 148 5.76 5.75 -15.70
N GLN A 149 5.86 6.00 -17.00
CA GLN A 149 6.84 6.92 -17.59
C GLN A 149 6.19 7.79 -18.66
N SER A 150 6.71 9.00 -18.84
CA SER A 150 6.28 9.92 -19.89
C SER A 150 7.29 9.91 -21.03
N PHE A 151 6.79 9.93 -22.26
CA PHE A 151 7.60 10.18 -23.44
C PHE A 151 7.26 11.56 -24.01
N HIS A 152 8.17 12.51 -23.83
CA HIS A 152 8.15 13.75 -24.58
C HIS A 152 8.76 13.53 -25.97
N ARG A 153 7.94 13.65 -27.03
CA ARG A 153 8.48 13.72 -28.39
C ARG A 153 9.06 15.12 -28.62
N ALA A 154 10.31 15.18 -29.09
CA ALA A 154 10.92 16.44 -29.49
C ALA A 154 10.03 17.13 -30.56
N GLY A 155 9.58 18.36 -30.28
CA GLY A 155 8.78 19.17 -31.22
C GLY A 155 7.26 19.12 -31.03
N SER A 156 6.71 18.47 -30.00
CA SER A 156 5.28 18.55 -29.68
C SER A 156 5.04 19.35 -28.40
N GLU A 157 4.28 20.45 -28.51
CA GLU A 157 3.82 21.27 -27.38
C GLU A 157 2.67 20.62 -26.59
N HIS A 158 2.13 19.50 -27.10
CA HIS A 158 1.05 18.75 -26.46
C HIS A 158 1.61 17.61 -25.60
N THR A 159 1.00 17.45 -24.43
CA THR A 159 1.29 16.50 -23.35
C THR A 159 1.91 15.18 -23.82
N GLY A 160 3.05 14.81 -23.22
CA GLY A 160 3.74 13.55 -23.50
C GLY A 160 2.83 12.34 -23.29
N ARG A 161 2.98 11.32 -24.14
CA ARG A 161 2.27 10.05 -23.97
C ARG A 161 2.75 9.40 -22.67
N MET A 162 1.81 9.08 -21.79
CA MET A 162 2.06 8.30 -20.58
C MET A 162 1.94 6.81 -20.91
N ASP A 163 2.98 6.06 -20.60
CA ASP A 163 2.95 4.60 -20.63
C ASP A 163 2.85 4.06 -19.20
N TRP A 164 1.77 3.32 -18.94
CA TRP A 164 1.49 2.66 -17.68
C TRP A 164 2.13 1.27 -17.70
N LEU A 165 3.03 1.03 -16.76
CA LEU A 165 3.78 -0.21 -16.68
C LEU A 165 3.00 -1.23 -15.84
N THR A 166 3.10 -2.50 -16.22
CA THR A 166 2.42 -3.63 -15.56
C THR A 166 3.36 -4.81 -15.32
N GLU A 167 4.66 -4.65 -15.60
CA GLU A 167 5.66 -5.64 -15.26
C GLU A 167 5.97 -5.68 -13.76
N LEU A 168 6.27 -6.88 -13.28
CA LEU A 168 6.91 -7.16 -12.01
C LEU A 168 8.40 -7.42 -12.26
N ASN A 169 9.26 -6.71 -11.56
CA ASN A 169 10.70 -6.92 -11.56
C ASN A 169 11.14 -7.34 -10.15
N SER A 170 12.17 -8.19 -10.06
CA SER A 170 12.83 -8.54 -8.81
C SER A 170 14.32 -8.21 -8.88
N LEU A 171 14.90 -7.81 -7.75
CA LEU A 171 16.33 -7.68 -7.53
C LEU A 171 16.74 -8.59 -6.38
N ASP A 172 17.65 -9.51 -6.66
CA ASP A 172 18.35 -10.26 -5.63
C ASP A 172 19.48 -9.42 -5.04
N LEU A 173 19.39 -9.10 -3.75
CA LEU A 173 20.38 -8.29 -3.05
C LEU A 173 21.71 -9.01 -2.82
N LEU A 174 21.74 -10.35 -2.87
CA LEU A 174 22.97 -11.13 -2.72
C LEU A 174 23.79 -11.12 -4.00
N THR A 175 23.13 -11.29 -5.14
CA THR A 175 23.79 -11.37 -6.46
C THR A 175 23.79 -10.05 -7.22
N MET A 176 23.04 -9.07 -6.73
CA MET A 176 22.78 -7.79 -7.38
C MET A 176 22.20 -7.94 -8.79
N HIS A 177 21.40 -8.98 -9.00
CA HIS A 177 20.82 -9.33 -10.30
C HIS A 177 19.34 -8.97 -10.38
N TRP A 178 18.99 -8.15 -11.38
CA TRP A 178 17.62 -7.84 -11.76
C TRP A 178 17.08 -8.89 -12.73
N ALA A 179 15.84 -9.29 -12.52
CA ALA A 179 15.09 -10.15 -13.42
C ALA A 179 13.65 -9.63 -13.57
N ARG A 180 13.03 -9.90 -14.71
CA ARG A 180 11.58 -9.80 -14.85
C ARG A 180 10.92 -11.06 -14.31
N VAL A 181 9.84 -10.88 -13.55
CA VAL A 181 9.01 -11.96 -13.05
C VAL A 181 7.78 -12.06 -13.96
N PRO A 182 7.63 -13.16 -14.74
CA PRO A 182 6.44 -13.36 -15.55
C PRO A 182 5.20 -13.46 -14.66
N LEU A 183 4.14 -12.76 -15.04
CA LEU A 183 2.87 -12.78 -14.32
C LEU A 183 1.87 -13.72 -15.00
N TYR A 184 1.12 -14.48 -14.22
CA TYR A 184 0.09 -15.42 -14.70
C TYR A 184 -1.22 -15.21 -13.97
N GLY A 185 -2.30 -15.02 -14.71
CA GLY A 185 -3.65 -15.04 -14.13
C GLY A 185 -4.05 -16.47 -13.76
N VAL A 186 -4.67 -16.69 -12.60
CA VAL A 186 -5.06 -18.04 -12.11
C VAL A 186 -5.83 -18.88 -13.15
N ASN A 187 -6.60 -18.25 -14.04
CA ASN A 187 -7.40 -18.91 -15.08
C ASN A 187 -6.89 -18.67 -16.52
N ARG A 188 -5.58 -18.41 -16.70
CA ARG A 188 -5.00 -18.05 -17.99
C ARG A 188 -3.87 -19.01 -18.36
N SER A 189 -3.85 -19.42 -19.63
CA SER A 189 -2.89 -20.39 -20.16
C SER A 189 -1.51 -19.80 -20.48
N GLY A 190 -1.34 -18.48 -20.45
CA GLY A 190 -0.08 -17.81 -20.78
C GLY A 190 0.21 -16.60 -19.90
N PRO A 191 1.45 -16.06 -19.98
CA PRO A 191 1.85 -14.90 -19.19
C PRO A 191 0.97 -13.69 -19.54
N VAL A 192 0.37 -13.10 -18.52
CA VAL A 192 -0.47 -11.91 -18.61
C VAL A 192 -0.39 -11.14 -17.30
N SER A 193 -0.14 -9.83 -17.37
CA SER A 193 -0.18 -8.95 -16.20
C SER A 193 -1.62 -8.53 -15.87
N PRO A 194 -1.89 -8.06 -14.63
CA PRO A 194 -3.10 -7.31 -14.36
C PRO A 194 -3.25 -6.12 -15.32
N PRO A 195 -4.49 -5.70 -15.65
CA PRO A 195 -4.74 -4.53 -16.48
C PRO A 195 -4.00 -3.28 -15.99
N ALA A 196 -3.52 -2.47 -16.93
CA ALA A 196 -2.88 -1.20 -16.61
C ALA A 196 -3.92 -0.19 -16.08
N ILE A 197 -3.73 0.28 -14.84
CA ILE A 197 -4.63 1.22 -14.20
C ILE A 197 -3.83 2.42 -13.69
N ALA A 198 -4.25 3.61 -14.12
CA ALA A 198 -3.63 4.87 -13.75
C ALA A 198 -3.93 5.22 -12.29
N GLY A 199 -2.90 5.62 -11.53
CA GLY A 199 -3.10 6.02 -10.13
C GLY A 199 -3.63 4.92 -9.21
N GLN A 200 -3.44 3.65 -9.59
CA GLN A 200 -3.74 2.51 -8.72
C GLN A 200 -2.84 2.55 -7.50
N SER A 201 -3.43 2.37 -6.32
CA SER A 201 -2.71 2.28 -5.06
C SER A 201 -2.56 0.82 -4.64
N GLY A 202 -1.56 0.54 -3.82
CA GLY A 202 -1.31 -0.80 -3.34
C GLY A 202 -0.11 -0.85 -2.42
N CYS A 203 -0.04 -1.91 -1.63
CA CYS A 203 1.09 -2.19 -0.75
C CYS A 203 1.38 -3.69 -0.71
N PHE A 204 2.59 -4.01 -0.27
CA PHE A 204 2.98 -5.38 0.04
C PHE A 204 2.49 -5.74 1.45
N LEU A 205 1.79 -6.85 1.55
CA LEU A 205 1.54 -7.54 2.82
C LEU A 205 2.64 -8.58 3.00
N PRO A 206 3.39 -8.53 4.12
CA PRO A 206 4.43 -9.51 4.40
C PRO A 206 3.83 -10.89 4.66
N LYS A 207 4.70 -11.91 4.64
CA LYS A 207 4.34 -13.29 4.98
C LYS A 207 3.67 -13.34 6.36
N GLY A 208 2.53 -14.02 6.43
CA GLY A 208 1.75 -14.19 7.65
C GLY A 208 2.07 -15.52 8.32
N GLY A 209 1.03 -16.16 8.84
CA GLY A 209 1.11 -17.49 9.44
C GLY A 209 1.42 -18.61 8.44
N VAL A 210 1.33 -19.84 8.90
CA VAL A 210 1.52 -21.03 8.05
C VAL A 210 0.53 -21.01 6.89
N GLY A 211 1.03 -21.01 5.66
CA GLY A 211 0.21 -20.98 4.43
C GLY A 211 -0.21 -19.59 3.96
N GLU A 212 0.24 -18.51 4.61
CA GLU A 212 -0.09 -17.13 4.24
C GLU A 212 1.10 -16.43 3.55
N PRO A 213 1.20 -16.47 2.20
CA PRO A 213 2.35 -15.90 1.49
C PRO A 213 2.35 -14.38 1.52
N SER A 214 3.51 -13.79 1.26
CA SER A 214 3.62 -12.37 0.95
C SER A 214 2.87 -12.06 -0.33
N VAL A 215 2.09 -10.97 -0.34
CA VAL A 215 1.30 -10.56 -1.51
C VAL A 215 1.38 -9.06 -1.74
N LEU A 216 1.32 -8.65 -3.00
CA LEU A 216 1.05 -7.28 -3.39
C LEU A 216 -0.45 -7.14 -3.63
N VAL A 217 -1.09 -6.26 -2.87
CA VAL A 217 -2.51 -5.94 -3.04
C VAL A 217 -2.64 -4.63 -3.77
N LEU A 218 -3.46 -4.60 -4.82
CA LEU A 218 -3.68 -3.44 -5.68
C LEU A 218 -5.16 -3.11 -5.70
N PHE A 219 -5.52 -1.86 -5.43
CA PHE A 219 -6.91 -1.42 -5.39
C PHE A 219 -7.14 -0.13 -6.16
N GLY A 220 -8.20 -0.15 -6.95
CA GLY A 220 -8.77 1.01 -7.62
C GLY A 220 -7.84 1.66 -8.63
N GLY A 221 -8.08 2.95 -8.88
CA GLY A 221 -7.42 3.75 -9.91
C GLY A 221 -8.33 4.02 -11.11
N MET A 222 -7.84 4.78 -12.08
CA MET A 222 -8.55 5.15 -13.30
C MET A 222 -8.22 4.17 -14.43
N CYS A 223 -9.23 3.46 -14.91
CA CYS A 223 -9.08 2.54 -16.03
C CYS A 223 -9.21 3.33 -17.34
N GLN A 224 -8.13 3.47 -18.10
CA GLN A 224 -8.11 4.32 -19.29
C GLN A 224 -9.06 3.83 -20.40
N SER A 225 -9.20 2.51 -20.57
CA SER A 225 -10.10 1.93 -21.57
C SER A 225 -11.57 2.15 -21.23
N LEU A 226 -11.90 2.26 -19.95
CA LEU A 226 -13.27 2.47 -19.47
C LEU A 226 -13.60 3.96 -19.24
N GLY A 227 -12.59 4.81 -19.02
CA GLY A 227 -12.76 6.24 -18.81
C GLY A 227 -13.28 6.62 -17.42
N PHE A 228 -13.33 5.69 -16.47
CA PHE A 228 -13.79 5.94 -15.10
C PHE A 228 -12.91 5.26 -14.05
N CYS A 229 -13.08 5.67 -12.79
CA CYS A 229 -12.41 5.06 -11.66
C CYS A 229 -13.05 3.71 -11.32
N VAL A 230 -12.23 2.68 -11.22
CA VAL A 230 -12.67 1.31 -10.92
C VAL A 230 -12.42 0.99 -9.44
N ASN A 231 -13.09 -0.03 -8.93
CA ASN A 231 -12.83 -0.62 -7.60
C ASN A 231 -12.17 -2.01 -7.71
N TYR A 232 -11.50 -2.29 -8.84
CA TYR A 232 -10.83 -3.56 -9.05
C TYR A 232 -9.80 -3.82 -7.95
N LEU A 233 -9.85 -5.04 -7.43
CA LEU A 233 -8.95 -5.56 -6.41
C LEU A 233 -8.15 -6.70 -7.01
N PHE A 234 -6.85 -6.47 -7.21
CA PHE A 234 -5.92 -7.51 -7.66
C PHE A 234 -5.02 -7.94 -6.52
N ILE A 235 -4.79 -9.24 -6.41
CA ILE A 235 -3.81 -9.83 -5.51
C ILE A 235 -2.75 -10.48 -6.37
N VAL A 236 -1.51 -10.04 -6.23
CA VAL A 236 -0.33 -10.59 -6.90
C VAL A 236 0.51 -11.31 -5.85
N SER A 237 0.90 -12.56 -6.11
CA SER A 237 1.90 -13.29 -5.34
C SER A 237 3.25 -13.13 -6.05
N PRO A 238 4.17 -12.27 -5.54
CA PRO A 238 5.39 -11.93 -6.26
C PRO A 238 6.34 -13.13 -6.41
N GLU A 239 6.39 -14.03 -5.42
CA GLU A 239 7.24 -15.22 -5.42
C GLU A 239 6.83 -16.24 -6.49
N SER A 240 5.52 -16.39 -6.74
CA SER A 240 5.00 -17.33 -7.74
C SER A 240 4.74 -16.70 -9.12
N GLY A 241 4.63 -15.36 -9.18
CA GLY A 241 4.16 -14.64 -10.35
C GLY A 241 2.65 -14.78 -10.60
N CYS A 242 1.90 -15.49 -9.75
CA CYS A 242 0.46 -15.67 -9.93
C CYS A 242 -0.31 -14.43 -9.46
N TRP A 243 -1.40 -14.09 -10.14
CA TRP A 243 -2.33 -13.06 -9.68
C TRP A 243 -3.78 -13.42 -9.95
N ILE A 244 -4.67 -12.85 -9.15
CA ILE A 244 -6.12 -13.02 -9.24
C ILE A 244 -6.84 -11.67 -9.15
N SER A 245 -7.96 -11.55 -9.86
CA SER A 245 -8.94 -10.48 -9.66
C SER A 245 -10.04 -10.97 -8.72
N LEU A 246 -10.27 -10.25 -7.63
CA LEU A 246 -11.35 -10.59 -6.70
C LEU A 246 -12.72 -10.05 -7.14
N SER A 247 -12.81 -9.38 -8.30
CA SER A 247 -14.09 -9.07 -8.95
C SER A 247 -14.86 -10.30 -9.39
N ASP A 248 -14.14 -11.40 -9.67
CA ASP A 248 -14.71 -12.59 -10.36
C ASP A 248 -15.16 -13.68 -9.37
N THR A 249 -14.92 -13.50 -8.06
CA THR A 249 -15.16 -14.52 -7.02
C THR A 249 -16.21 -14.12 -5.99
N ILE A 250 -16.76 -12.90 -6.04
CA ILE A 250 -17.70 -12.37 -5.06
C ILE A 250 -19.09 -12.33 -5.71
N ASP A 251 -19.65 -13.49 -6.04
CA ASP A 251 -21.04 -13.59 -6.51
C ASP A 251 -22.06 -13.69 -5.37
N ASP A 252 -21.66 -13.88 -4.10
CA ASP A 252 -22.63 -14.23 -3.04
C ASP A 252 -22.46 -13.55 -1.67
N PHE A 253 -21.54 -12.59 -1.49
CA PHE A 253 -21.49 -11.81 -0.25
C PHE A 253 -21.86 -10.35 -0.47
N GLN A 254 -23.03 -10.01 0.09
CA GLN A 254 -23.60 -8.69 0.29
C GLN A 254 -22.75 -7.85 1.29
N ASN A 255 -21.43 -7.85 1.12
CA ASN A 255 -20.51 -7.04 1.91
C ASN A 255 -20.25 -5.73 1.16
N ASP A 256 -20.55 -4.61 1.81
CA ASP A 256 -20.17 -3.29 1.32
C ASP A 256 -18.65 -3.26 1.08
N TRP A 257 -18.23 -2.88 -0.12
CA TRP A 257 -16.83 -2.64 -0.49
C TRP A 257 -16.73 -1.27 -1.17
N PRO A 258 -15.57 -0.60 -1.13
CA PRO A 258 -15.48 0.78 -1.61
C PRO A 258 -15.81 0.88 -3.10
N SER A 259 -16.55 1.93 -3.46
CA SER A 259 -16.85 2.26 -4.85
C SER A 259 -15.59 2.69 -5.64
N GLY A 260 -15.68 2.70 -6.97
CA GLY A 260 -14.54 2.98 -7.83
C GLY A 260 -13.95 4.38 -7.64
N ARG A 261 -12.64 4.44 -7.39
CA ARG A 261 -11.93 5.67 -6.96
C ARG A 261 -10.43 5.63 -7.27
N CYS A 262 -9.79 6.79 -7.22
CA CYS A 262 -8.33 6.93 -7.36
C CYS A 262 -7.78 8.01 -6.41
N GLY A 263 -6.45 8.17 -6.35
CA GLY A 263 -5.83 9.21 -5.52
C GLY A 263 -5.82 8.91 -4.02
N HIS A 264 -5.92 7.64 -3.67
CA HIS A 264 -5.98 7.17 -2.28
C HIS A 264 -4.65 6.66 -1.74
N SER A 265 -4.52 6.65 -0.42
CA SER A 265 -3.36 6.13 0.28
C SER A 265 -3.65 4.72 0.80
N THR A 266 -2.64 3.85 0.74
CA THR A 266 -2.73 2.48 1.25
C THR A 266 -1.53 2.18 2.11
N CYS A 267 -1.73 1.41 3.18
CA CYS A 267 -0.65 0.97 4.06
C CYS A 267 -0.92 -0.45 4.56
N ALA A 268 0.10 -1.28 4.66
CA ALA A 268 0.00 -2.54 5.38
C ALA A 268 -0.04 -2.23 6.89
N LEU A 269 -1.05 -2.75 7.60
CA LEU A 269 -1.10 -2.67 9.06
C LEU A 269 -0.32 -3.83 9.70
N ASP A 270 -0.38 -5.00 9.06
CA ASP A 270 0.34 -6.22 9.42
C ASP A 270 0.36 -7.17 8.20
N SER A 271 0.69 -8.45 8.41
CA SER A 271 0.71 -9.48 7.36
C SER A 271 -0.66 -9.80 6.74
N ASN A 272 -1.74 -9.46 7.45
CA ASN A 272 -3.10 -9.87 7.09
C ASN A 272 -4.02 -8.69 6.80
N ARG A 273 -3.64 -7.45 7.14
CA ARG A 273 -4.50 -6.28 7.01
C ARG A 273 -3.85 -5.16 6.21
N MET A 274 -4.62 -4.61 5.26
CA MET A 274 -4.31 -3.38 4.54
C MET A 274 -5.30 -2.29 4.92
N LEU A 275 -4.79 -1.13 5.32
CA LEU A 275 -5.55 0.10 5.47
C LEU A 275 -5.65 0.80 4.12
N LEU A 276 -6.86 1.22 3.75
CA LEU A 276 -7.11 2.16 2.67
C LEU A 276 -7.66 3.44 3.30
N LEU A 277 -6.99 4.56 3.03
CA LEU A 277 -7.39 5.89 3.46
C LEU A 277 -7.65 6.74 2.22
N PHE A 278 -8.87 7.26 2.08
CA PHE A 278 -9.24 8.03 0.89
C PHE A 278 -9.02 9.53 1.09
N GLY A 279 -8.43 10.16 0.07
CA GLY A 279 -8.15 11.60 -0.03
C GLY A 279 -8.93 12.32 -1.14
N ASN A 280 -10.03 11.72 -1.60
CA ASN A 280 -10.97 12.15 -2.65
C ASN A 280 -10.52 12.09 -4.12
N LEU A 281 -11.13 11.17 -4.86
CA LEU A 281 -11.83 11.42 -6.13
C LEU A 281 -12.72 10.18 -6.41
N GLU A 282 -14.00 10.25 -6.05
CA GLU A 282 -14.98 9.25 -6.48
C GLU A 282 -15.38 9.55 -7.93
N SER A 283 -15.58 8.51 -8.75
CA SER A 283 -16.15 8.74 -10.07
C SER A 283 -17.62 9.17 -9.92
N PRO A 284 -18.11 10.20 -10.64
CA PRO A 284 -19.54 10.56 -10.63
C PRO A 284 -20.46 9.44 -11.14
N LEU A 285 -19.89 8.43 -11.82
CA LEU A 285 -20.59 7.26 -12.34
C LEU A 285 -20.40 6.01 -11.48
N ALA A 286 -19.72 6.11 -10.34
CA ALA A 286 -19.61 4.99 -9.42
C ALA A 286 -21.02 4.65 -8.94
N THR A 287 -21.51 3.44 -9.26
CA THR A 287 -22.82 2.97 -8.82
C THR A 287 -22.87 3.02 -7.30
N ASP A 288 -23.66 3.94 -6.78
CA ASP A 288 -23.82 4.12 -5.35
C ASP A 288 -24.59 2.92 -4.78
N HIS A 289 -23.84 1.94 -4.24
CA HIS A 289 -24.44 0.79 -3.56
C HIS A 289 -25.09 1.17 -2.22
N SER A 290 -24.89 2.41 -1.73
CA SER A 290 -25.45 2.87 -0.46
C SER A 290 -26.92 3.34 -0.53
N GLY A 291 -27.51 3.42 -1.74
CA GLY A 291 -28.79 4.10 -1.99
C GLY A 291 -30.09 3.29 -1.81
N ARG A 292 -30.08 2.07 -1.26
CA ARG A 292 -31.33 1.30 -1.01
C ARG A 292 -31.70 1.22 0.48
N ARG A 293 -31.96 2.35 1.13
CA ARG A 293 -32.83 2.37 2.33
C ARG A 293 -33.45 3.75 2.53
N HIS A 294 -34.78 3.74 2.65
CA HIS A 294 -35.72 4.84 2.92
C HIS A 294 -36.13 5.75 1.74
N GLN A 295 -36.96 5.21 0.84
CA GLN A 295 -38.03 6.02 0.26
C GLN A 295 -39.20 6.10 1.26
N ARG A 296 -39.41 7.28 1.84
CA ARG A 296 -40.75 7.77 2.20
C ARG A 296 -41.00 9.03 1.39
N VAL A 297 -42.01 8.96 0.53
CA VAL A 297 -42.60 10.08 -0.23
C VAL A 297 -43.50 10.89 0.71
N PRO A 298 -43.50 12.25 0.65
CA PRO A 298 -44.55 13.02 -0.07
C PRO A 298 -43.96 14.17 -0.94
N VAL A 299 -44.42 14.44 -2.18
CA VAL A 299 -45.58 15.30 -2.62
C VAL A 299 -45.55 16.70 -1.94
N SER A 300 -45.52 17.89 -2.56
CA SER A 300 -45.78 18.42 -3.92
C SER A 300 -45.35 19.91 -4.09
N HIS A 301 -45.21 20.33 -5.37
CA HIS A 301 -45.55 21.62 -6.01
C HIS A 301 -44.62 22.88 -6.03
N ASN A 302 -44.40 23.31 -7.29
CA ASN A 302 -44.34 24.66 -7.88
C ASN A 302 -43.01 25.44 -8.09
N SER A 303 -42.63 25.49 -9.38
CA SER A 303 -42.23 26.63 -10.24
C SER A 303 -41.54 27.88 -9.64
N ASN A 304 -40.34 28.23 -10.13
CA ASN A 304 -40.11 29.37 -11.06
C ASN A 304 -38.62 29.61 -11.39
N TYR A 305 -38.43 30.34 -12.49
CA TYR A 305 -37.18 30.73 -13.18
C TYR A 305 -36.17 31.57 -12.36
N GLY A 306 -34.88 31.38 -12.70
CA GLY A 306 -33.87 32.45 -12.81
C GLY A 306 -32.92 32.68 -11.63
N SER A 307 -31.62 32.39 -11.82
CA SER A 307 -30.47 33.30 -11.58
C SER A 307 -29.14 32.54 -11.41
N GLU A 308 -28.11 33.07 -12.09
CA GLU A 308 -26.69 33.06 -11.75
C GLU A 308 -26.00 31.72 -11.36
N LEU A 309 -25.25 31.15 -12.32
CA LEU A 309 -24.19 30.18 -12.04
C LEU A 309 -23.08 30.85 -11.23
N THR A 310 -23.25 30.89 -9.92
CA THR A 310 -22.13 30.90 -8.99
C THR A 310 -21.55 29.50 -8.99
N THR A 311 -20.33 29.34 -9.51
CA THR A 311 -19.60 28.07 -9.47
C THR A 311 -19.29 27.75 -8.01
N SER A 312 -20.16 26.98 -7.37
CA SER A 312 -19.86 26.36 -6.08
C SER A 312 -18.57 25.54 -6.21
N PRO A 313 -17.67 25.54 -5.21
CA PRO A 313 -16.49 24.68 -5.23
C PRO A 313 -16.93 23.22 -5.38
N PRO A 314 -16.12 22.34 -6.00
CA PRO A 314 -16.48 20.95 -6.21
C PRO A 314 -16.95 20.36 -4.88
N LYS A 315 -18.19 19.86 -4.85
CA LYS A 315 -18.79 19.25 -3.67
C LYS A 315 -17.95 18.03 -3.30
N TYR A 316 -17.33 18.10 -2.13
CA TYR A 316 -16.60 17.01 -1.52
C TYR A 316 -17.59 15.86 -1.23
N HIS A 317 -17.48 14.77 -1.99
CA HIS A 317 -18.21 13.53 -1.75
C HIS A 317 -17.27 12.56 -1.01
N GLY A 318 -17.14 12.74 0.30
CA GLY A 318 -16.39 11.85 1.16
C GLY A 318 -16.81 12.06 2.62
N ARG A 319 -17.12 10.98 3.33
CA ARG A 319 -17.44 11.03 4.77
C ARG A 319 -16.14 10.75 5.53
N PRO A 320 -15.60 11.67 6.35
CA PRO A 320 -14.29 11.54 6.98
C PRO A 320 -14.01 10.24 7.75
N ALA A 321 -15.03 9.56 8.27
CA ALA A 321 -14.91 8.27 8.95
C ALA A 321 -15.40 7.05 8.12
N GLY A 322 -16.20 7.28 7.06
CA GLY A 322 -16.67 6.21 6.16
C GLY A 322 -15.68 5.88 5.04
N ASP A 323 -14.64 6.70 4.89
CA ASP A 323 -13.61 6.60 3.86
C ASP A 323 -12.32 5.95 4.35
N VAL A 324 -12.42 5.21 5.46
CA VAL A 324 -11.36 4.38 6.03
C VAL A 324 -11.80 2.93 5.94
N TRP A 325 -11.02 2.12 5.22
CA TRP A 325 -11.33 0.71 5.00
C TRP A 325 -10.17 -0.17 5.42
N ILE A 326 -10.49 -1.32 6.02
CA ILE A 326 -9.50 -2.33 6.38
C ILE A 326 -9.82 -3.59 5.60
N LEU A 327 -9.02 -3.87 4.58
CA LEU A 327 -9.06 -5.16 3.89
C LEU A 327 -8.31 -6.18 4.75
N THR A 328 -8.97 -7.28 5.11
CA THR A 328 -8.40 -8.33 5.96
C THR A 328 -8.36 -9.65 5.20
N ARG A 329 -7.22 -10.33 5.20
CA ARG A 329 -7.07 -11.73 4.81
C ARG A 329 -7.78 -12.59 5.84
N CYS A 330 -8.88 -13.22 5.46
CA CYS A 330 -9.57 -14.20 6.29
C CYS A 330 -8.94 -15.58 6.07
N SER A 331 -8.53 -16.25 7.14
CA SER A 331 -8.21 -17.68 7.08
C SER A 331 -9.50 -18.45 6.72
N PRO A 332 -9.42 -19.57 5.99
CA PRO A 332 -10.59 -20.41 5.75
C PRO A 332 -11.20 -20.80 7.10
N ASN A 333 -12.48 -20.50 7.30
CA ASN A 333 -13.21 -20.95 8.49
C ASN A 333 -13.06 -22.47 8.59
N SER A 334 -12.41 -22.95 9.65
CA SER A 334 -12.32 -24.38 10.00
C SER A 334 -13.66 -24.90 10.54
N GLY A 335 -14.75 -24.62 9.83
CA GLY A 335 -16.11 -24.77 10.36
C GLY A 335 -17.18 -24.73 9.29
N GLN A 336 -17.05 -25.57 8.26
CA GLN A 336 -18.19 -26.28 7.67
C GLN A 336 -17.68 -27.68 7.31
N GLY A 337 -17.83 -28.59 8.27
CA GLY A 337 -17.71 -30.03 8.07
C GLY A 337 -19.10 -30.63 7.88
#